data_AF-A0A286TYM0-F1
#
_entry.id   AF-A0A286TYM0-F1
#
_cell.length_a   1.000
_cell.length_b   1.000
_cell.length_c   1.000
_cell.angle_alpha   90.00
_cell.angle_beta   90.00
_cell.angle_gamma   90.00
#
_symmetry.space_group_name_H-M   'P 1'
#
loop_
_entity.id
_entity.type
_entity.pdbx_description
1 polymer ?
#
loop_
_entity_poly.entity_id
_entity_poly.type
_entity_poly.pdbx_seq_one_letter_code
_entity_poly.pdbx_strand_id
1 'polypeptide(L)'
;MKCEQVKELILTDYLDGQMEKVQKTQLEEHLTTCRDCREYNLLTRTAVVEPFYNIEKHNPPEATWNKIREQIYVEKPLQNNSIADLFNRAKKLFYFPKSAFAAATVIVLFAVAATVIKFPTENQEIGKGVSDNQVECINYLMSVFDEELINGDDDLETSIEDFFL
;
A
#
# COMPACT_ATOMS: atom_id res chain seq x y z
N MET A 1 16.59 -17.27 5.93
CA MET A 1 16.20 -17.14 4.51
C MET A 1 16.18 -18.52 3.86
N LYS A 2 15.39 -18.71 2.81
CA LYS A 2 15.41 -19.96 2.02
C LYS A 2 16.58 -19.93 1.05
N CYS A 3 17.21 -21.08 0.80
CA CYS A 3 18.40 -21.17 -0.07
C CYS A 3 18.13 -20.69 -1.50
N GLU A 4 16.94 -20.97 -2.06
CA GLU A 4 16.53 -20.52 -3.40
C GLU A 4 16.55 -19.00 -3.52
N GLN A 5 15.91 -18.31 -2.56
CA GLN A 5 15.88 -16.85 -2.49
C GLN A 5 17.29 -16.28 -2.35
N VAL A 6 18.16 -16.91 -1.55
CA VAL A 6 19.55 -16.46 -1.40
C VAL A 6 20.31 -16.58 -2.71
N LYS A 7 20.13 -17.68 -3.46
CA LYS A 7 20.80 -17.88 -4.77
C LYS A 7 20.35 -16.83 -5.79
N GLU A 8 19.05 -16.54 -5.85
CA GLU A 8 18.51 -15.48 -6.70
C GLU A 8 19.10 -14.11 -6.35
N LEU A 9 19.06 -13.76 -5.07
CA LEU A 9 19.61 -12.50 -4.56
C LEU A 9 21.14 -12.39 -4.75
N ILE A 10 21.86 -13.51 -4.77
CA ILE A 10 23.29 -13.52 -5.11
C ILE A 10 23.50 -13.09 -6.56
N LEU A 11 22.71 -13.60 -7.49
CA LEU A 11 22.84 -13.32 -8.92
C LEU A 11 22.46 -11.89 -9.29
N THR A 12 21.49 -11.31 -8.60
CA THR A 12 20.97 -9.97 -8.90
C THR A 12 21.65 -8.92 -8.01
N ASP A 13 21.16 -8.73 -6.79
CA ASP A 13 21.41 -7.50 -6.04
C ASP A 13 22.72 -7.55 -5.24
N TYR A 14 23.15 -8.73 -4.81
CA TYR A 14 24.29 -8.87 -3.92
C TYR A 14 25.62 -8.64 -4.64
N LEU A 15 25.83 -9.27 -5.80
CA LEU A 15 27.05 -9.12 -6.57
C LEU A 15 27.15 -7.75 -7.25
N ASP A 16 26.01 -7.16 -7.62
CA ASP A 16 25.93 -5.81 -8.20
C ASP A 16 26.04 -4.69 -7.14
N GLY A 17 26.01 -5.05 -5.85
CA GLY A 17 26.09 -4.11 -4.74
C GLY A 17 24.85 -3.23 -4.57
N GLN A 18 23.70 -3.64 -5.14
CA GLN A 18 22.43 -2.91 -5.09
C GLN A 18 21.53 -3.31 -3.91
N MET A 19 21.96 -4.27 -3.09
CA MET A 19 21.15 -4.78 -1.98
C MET A 19 21.05 -3.80 -0.80
N GLU A 20 19.85 -3.66 -0.24
CA GLU A 20 19.63 -2.89 0.98
C GLU A 20 20.38 -3.48 2.20
N LYS A 21 20.80 -2.60 3.13
CA LYS A 21 21.68 -2.98 4.26
C LYS A 21 21.10 -4.11 5.14
N VAL A 22 19.80 -4.07 5.42
CA VAL A 22 19.14 -5.07 6.27
C VAL A 22 19.14 -6.43 5.57
N GLN A 23 18.72 -6.47 4.30
CA GLN A 23 18.66 -7.69 3.50
C GLN A 23 20.05 -8.28 3.26
N LYS A 24 21.05 -7.43 3.01
CA LYS A 24 22.45 -7.82 2.90
C LYS A 24 22.95 -8.52 4.17
N THR A 25 22.60 -7.99 5.34
CA THR A 25 23.01 -8.58 6.62
C THR A 25 22.40 -9.97 6.80
N GLN A 26 21.12 -10.15 6.48
CA GLN A 26 20.44 -11.44 6.54
C GLN A 26 21.03 -12.47 5.57
N LEU A 27 21.40 -12.03 4.37
CA LEU A 27 22.04 -12.89 3.38
C LEU A 27 23.45 -13.30 3.84
N GLU A 28 24.25 -12.37 4.34
CA GLU A 28 25.59 -12.65 4.85
C GLU A 28 25.55 -13.60 6.05
N GLU A 29 24.60 -13.42 6.96
CA GLU A 29 24.34 -14.37 8.04
C GLU A 29 24.00 -15.78 7.50
N HIS A 30 23.15 -15.87 6.48
CA HIS A 30 22.87 -17.16 5.83
C HIS A 30 24.12 -17.77 5.20
N LEU A 31 24.99 -16.99 4.58
CA LEU A 31 26.26 -17.48 4.02
C LEU A 31 27.21 -18.02 5.10
N THR A 32 27.13 -17.55 6.35
CA THR A 32 27.94 -18.09 7.45
C THR A 32 27.51 -19.49 7.90
N THR A 33 26.22 -19.84 7.72
CA THR A 33 25.63 -21.09 8.21
C THR A 33 25.42 -22.12 7.11
N CYS A 34 25.11 -21.67 5.89
CA CYS A 34 24.82 -22.53 4.74
C CYS A 34 26.07 -22.71 3.87
N ARG A 35 26.59 -23.94 3.80
CA ARG A 35 27.74 -24.29 2.95
C ARG A 35 27.40 -24.16 1.47
N ASP A 36 26.23 -24.65 1.05
CA ASP A 36 25.84 -24.71 -0.35
C ASP A 36 25.68 -23.30 -0.95
N CYS A 37 25.08 -22.36 -0.21
CA CYS A 37 24.95 -20.97 -0.67
C CYS A 37 26.28 -20.24 -0.70
N ARG A 38 27.24 -20.59 0.18
CA ARG A 38 28.59 -20.03 0.16
C ARG A 38 29.38 -20.51 -1.05
N GLU A 39 29.32 -21.79 -1.35
CA GLU A 39 29.93 -22.36 -2.55
C GLU A 39 29.31 -21.75 -3.82
N TYR A 40 27.98 -21.64 -3.86
CA TYR A 40 27.28 -20.96 -4.94
C TYR A 40 27.71 -19.51 -5.12
N ASN A 41 27.87 -18.75 -4.02
CA ASN A 41 28.37 -17.37 -4.07
C ASN A 41 29.76 -17.28 -4.71
N LEU A 42 30.68 -18.15 -4.29
CA LEU A 42 32.03 -18.20 -4.82
C LEU A 42 32.04 -18.53 -6.31
N LEU A 43 31.35 -19.61 -6.71
CA LEU A 43 31.25 -20.05 -8.10
C LEU A 43 30.65 -18.95 -8.98
N THR A 44 29.58 -18.32 -8.51
CA THR A 44 28.90 -17.25 -9.24
C THR A 44 29.84 -16.06 -9.41
N ARG A 45 30.47 -15.58 -8.32
CA ARG A 45 31.43 -14.47 -8.39
C ARG A 45 32.56 -14.72 -9.39
N THR A 46 33.16 -15.90 -9.35
CA THR A 46 34.24 -16.28 -10.27
C THR A 46 33.76 -16.38 -11.71
N ALA A 47 32.52 -16.82 -11.94
CA ALA A 47 31.96 -16.96 -13.28
C ALA A 47 31.49 -15.64 -13.90
N VAL A 48 30.88 -14.74 -13.11
CA VAL A 48 30.15 -13.58 -13.65
C VAL A 48 30.76 -12.23 -13.31
N VAL A 49 31.56 -12.11 -12.24
CA VAL A 49 32.16 -10.83 -11.84
C VAL A 49 33.64 -10.77 -12.21
N GLU A 50 34.40 -11.79 -11.82
CA GLU A 50 35.85 -11.81 -12.00
C GLU A 50 36.34 -11.63 -13.46
N PRO A 51 35.66 -12.17 -14.49
CA PRO A 51 36.07 -11.96 -15.88
C PRO A 51 36.07 -10.48 -16.29
N PHE A 52 35.30 -9.64 -15.61
CA PHE A 52 35.15 -8.22 -15.93
C PHE A 52 36.10 -7.31 -15.13
N TYR A 53 36.86 -7.83 -14.16
CA TYR A 53 37.75 -6.98 -13.33
C TYR A 53 38.89 -6.34 -14.11
N ASN A 54 39.41 -7.03 -15.13
CA ASN A 54 40.59 -6.60 -15.90
C ASN A 54 40.25 -6.17 -17.34
N ILE A 55 38.98 -5.87 -17.62
CA ILE A 55 38.58 -5.40 -18.95
C ILE A 55 38.99 -3.93 -19.11
N GLU A 56 39.56 -3.63 -20.27
CA GLU A 56 39.91 -2.27 -20.66
C GLU A 56 38.63 -1.40 -20.69
N LYS A 57 38.63 -0.34 -19.88
CA LYS A 57 37.53 0.61 -19.86
C LYS A 57 37.64 1.53 -21.06
N HIS A 58 36.84 1.28 -22.08
CA HIS A 58 36.66 2.22 -23.17
C HIS A 58 35.75 3.37 -22.73
N ASN A 59 36.29 4.59 -22.76
CA ASN A 59 35.48 5.79 -22.60
C ASN A 59 34.78 6.09 -23.93
N PRO A 60 33.45 6.26 -23.95
CA PRO A 60 32.76 6.67 -25.15
C PRO A 60 33.21 8.08 -25.56
N PRO A 61 33.12 8.44 -26.85
CA PRO A 61 33.44 9.79 -27.33
C PRO A 61 32.63 10.86 -26.60
N GLU A 62 33.23 12.02 -26.35
CA GLU A 62 32.57 13.13 -25.64
C GLU A 62 31.27 13.57 -26.32
N ALA A 63 31.23 13.54 -27.66
CA ALA A 63 30.02 13.83 -28.43
C ALA A 63 28.84 12.90 -28.07
N THR A 64 29.10 11.62 -27.75
CA THR A 64 28.07 10.68 -27.31
C THR A 64 27.54 11.07 -25.93
N TRP A 65 28.43 11.43 -25.01
CA TRP A 65 28.03 11.91 -23.67
C TRP A 65 27.21 13.19 -23.73
N ASN A 66 27.59 14.12 -24.61
CA ASN A 66 26.87 15.38 -24.80
C ASN A 66 25.45 15.15 -25.33
N LYS A 67 25.27 14.23 -26.28
CA LYS A 67 23.94 13.84 -26.79
C LYS A 67 23.06 13.21 -25.71
N ILE A 68 23.62 12.28 -24.91
CA ILE A 68 22.89 11.65 -23.80
C ILE A 68 22.47 12.72 -22.78
N ARG A 69 23.39 13.63 -22.43
CA ARG A 69 23.14 14.73 -21.51
C ARG A 69 21.99 15.60 -22.01
N GLU A 70 22.05 16.03 -23.26
CA GLU A 70 21.02 16.87 -23.88
C GLU A 70 19.65 16.18 -23.85
N GLN A 71 19.57 14.89 -24.20
CA GLN A 71 18.31 14.14 -24.13
C GLN A 71 17.74 14.05 -22.71
N ILE A 72 18.57 13.76 -21.70
CA ILE A 72 18.12 13.70 -20.29
C ILE A 72 17.59 15.06 -19.81
N TYR A 73 18.18 16.17 -20.26
CA TYR A 73 17.69 17.52 -19.89
C TYR A 73 16.47 17.95 -20.70
N VAL A 74 16.35 17.54 -21.96
CA VAL A 74 15.20 17.82 -22.83
C VAL A 74 13.97 17.00 -22.45
N GLU A 75 14.14 15.81 -21.88
CA GLU A 75 13.03 15.00 -21.32
C GLU A 75 12.62 15.43 -19.90
N LYS A 76 13.40 16.32 -19.25
CA LYS A 76 13.12 16.80 -17.89
C LYS A 76 12.08 17.93 -17.72
N PRO A 77 11.40 18.50 -18.73
CA PRO A 77 10.22 19.31 -18.49
C PRO A 77 8.97 18.47 -18.78
N LEU A 78 8.31 17.95 -17.73
CA LEU A 78 6.86 17.67 -17.63
C LEU A 78 6.49 16.57 -16.61
N GLN A 79 7.44 16.07 -15.81
CA GLN A 79 7.10 15.43 -14.52
C GLN A 79 7.13 16.43 -13.35
N ASN A 80 6.97 17.73 -13.66
CA ASN A 80 6.59 18.71 -12.67
C ASN A 80 5.07 18.58 -12.47
N ASN A 81 4.72 17.73 -11.51
CA ASN A 81 3.36 17.42 -11.10
C ASN A 81 2.63 18.70 -10.65
N SER A 82 2.05 19.44 -11.60
CA SER A 82 1.18 20.59 -11.32
C SER A 82 0.05 20.21 -10.34
N ILE A 83 -0.41 18.96 -10.40
CA ILE A 83 -1.41 18.38 -9.50
C ILE A 83 -0.83 18.13 -8.09
N ALA A 84 0.39 17.59 -7.96
CA ALA A 84 0.98 17.35 -6.64
C ALA A 84 1.35 18.67 -5.93
N ASP A 85 1.75 19.68 -6.70
CA ASP A 85 2.02 21.03 -6.17
C ASP A 85 0.73 21.75 -5.75
N LEU A 86 -0.36 21.61 -6.51
CA LEU A 86 -1.70 22.07 -6.11
C LEU A 86 -2.21 21.33 -4.88
N PHE A 87 -2.03 20.01 -4.79
CA PHE A 87 -2.45 19.20 -3.65
C PHE A 87 -1.64 19.53 -2.39
N ASN A 88 -0.34 19.79 -2.52
CA ASN A 88 0.50 20.25 -1.40
C ASN A 88 0.12 21.67 -0.94
N ARG A 89 -0.32 22.56 -1.84
CA ARG A 89 -0.90 23.86 -1.48
C ARG A 89 -2.25 23.72 -0.78
N ALA A 90 -3.14 22.84 -1.26
CA ALA A 90 -4.43 22.57 -0.63
C ALA A 90 -4.27 21.90 0.75
N LYS A 91 -3.32 20.98 0.89
CA LYS A 91 -3.00 20.29 2.16
C LYS A 91 -2.47 21.24 3.22
N LYS A 92 -1.77 22.32 2.85
CA LYS A 92 -1.39 23.40 3.77
C LYS A 92 -2.58 24.22 4.24
N LEU A 93 -3.62 24.38 3.42
CA LEU A 93 -4.87 25.03 3.82
C LEU A 93 -5.74 24.11 4.70
N PHE A 94 -5.72 22.80 4.44
CA PHE A 94 -6.50 21.80 5.18
C PHE A 94 -5.81 21.25 6.45
N TYR A 95 -4.59 21.69 6.75
CA TYR A 95 -3.93 21.44 8.02
C TYR A 95 -4.45 22.40 9.10
N PHE A 96 -5.77 22.36 9.33
CA PHE A 96 -6.34 22.97 10.52
C PHE A 96 -5.86 22.19 11.75
N PRO A 97 -5.37 22.89 12.80
CA PRO A 97 -4.93 22.21 14.01
C PRO A 97 -6.09 21.43 14.62
N LYS A 98 -5.87 20.13 14.87
CA LYS A 98 -6.85 19.17 15.41
C LYS A 98 -7.55 19.63 16.70
N SER A 99 -7.03 20.65 17.37
CA SER A 99 -7.59 21.24 18.60
C SER A 99 -8.86 22.08 18.36
N ALA A 100 -9.04 22.70 17.19
CA ALA A 100 -10.20 23.56 16.92
C ALA A 100 -11.49 22.75 16.69
N PHE A 101 -11.38 21.57 16.06
CA PHE A 101 -12.53 20.71 15.78
C PHE A 101 -13.10 20.08 17.06
N ALA A 102 -12.23 19.64 17.98
CA ALA A 102 -12.64 19.11 19.28
C ALA A 102 -13.38 20.16 20.13
N ALA A 103 -12.91 21.42 20.14
CA ALA A 103 -13.57 22.50 20.86
C ALA A 103 -14.97 22.80 20.31
N ALA A 104 -15.14 22.83 18.99
CA ALA A 104 -16.44 23.05 18.36
C ALA A 104 -17.44 21.93 18.70
N THR A 105 -17.00 20.66 18.69
CA THR A 105 -17.86 19.53 19.06
C THR A 105 -18.31 19.60 20.52
N VAL A 106 -17.43 20.03 21.44
CA VAL A 106 -17.76 20.20 22.86
C VAL A 106 -18.76 21.35 23.03
N ILE A 107 -18.57 22.48 22.35
CA ILE A 107 -19.50 23.63 22.42
C ILE A 107 -20.89 23.24 21.90
N VAL A 108 -20.98 22.51 20.79
CA VAL A 108 -22.26 22.03 20.25
C VAL A 108 -22.94 21.06 21.23
N LEU A 109 -22.20 20.10 21.80
CA LEU A 109 -22.74 19.19 22.81
C LEU A 109 -23.24 19.92 24.05
N PHE A 110 -22.49 20.92 24.54
CA PHE A 110 -22.92 21.75 25.66
C PHE A 110 -24.15 22.59 25.31
N ALA A 111 -24.24 23.13 24.10
CA ALA A 111 -25.42 23.87 23.66
C ALA A 111 -26.66 22.98 23.60
N VAL A 112 -26.54 21.77 23.04
CA VAL A 112 -27.62 20.78 23.01
C VAL A 112 -28.02 20.36 24.43
N ALA A 113 -27.05 20.01 25.29
CA ALA A 113 -27.32 19.66 26.67
C ALA A 113 -28.00 20.80 27.45
N ALA A 114 -27.55 22.05 27.26
CA ALA A 114 -28.17 23.21 27.88
C ALA A 114 -29.60 23.45 27.39
N THR A 115 -29.90 23.21 26.10
CA THR A 115 -31.27 23.29 25.59
C THR A 115 -32.16 22.19 26.17
N VAL A 116 -31.67 20.96 26.32
CA VAL A 116 -32.42 19.84 26.93
C VAL A 116 -32.68 20.06 28.42
N ILE A 117 -31.73 20.66 29.15
CA ILE A 117 -31.89 20.93 30.58
C ILE A 117 -32.83 22.13 30.84
N LYS A 118 -32.83 23.13 29.95
CA LYS A 118 -33.68 24.33 30.09
C LYS A 118 -35.08 24.19 29.50
N PHE A 119 -35.32 23.19 28.66
CA PHE A 119 -36.67 22.77 28.29
C PHE A 119 -37.03 21.54 29.13
N PRO A 120 -37.61 21.70 30.34
CA PRO A 120 -38.27 20.58 30.98
C PRO A 120 -39.34 20.10 29.99
N THR A 121 -39.16 18.88 29.50
CA THR A 121 -40.11 18.18 28.64
C THR A 121 -41.38 17.94 29.44
N GLU A 122 -42.25 18.95 29.43
CA GLU A 122 -43.68 18.78 29.68
C GLU A 122 -44.19 17.74 28.70
N ASN A 123 -44.70 16.64 29.27
CA ASN A 123 -45.20 15.44 28.63
C ASN A 123 -45.65 15.63 27.17
N GLN A 124 -44.95 14.98 26.25
CA GLN A 124 -45.54 14.65 24.96
C GLN A 124 -45.28 13.18 24.64
N GLU A 125 -46.38 12.46 24.58
CA GLU A 125 -46.53 11.07 24.20
C GLU A 125 -45.73 10.77 22.92
N ILE A 126 -44.73 9.89 23.01
CA ILE A 126 -44.16 9.27 21.81
C ILE A 126 -45.10 8.13 21.43
N GLY A 127 -46.15 8.54 20.70
CA GLY A 127 -46.90 7.66 19.82
C GLY A 127 -45.96 7.06 18.77
N LYS A 128 -46.13 5.75 18.59
CA LYS A 128 -45.70 4.90 17.47
C LYS A 128 -45.18 5.64 16.24
N GLY A 129 -43.92 5.38 15.91
CA GLY A 129 -43.29 5.81 14.67
C GLY A 129 -42.08 4.95 14.29
N VAL A 130 -42.12 3.65 14.58
CA VAL A 130 -41.26 2.66 13.92
C VAL A 130 -42.16 1.97 12.91
N SER A 131 -41.93 2.21 11.62
CA SER A 131 -42.80 1.73 10.56
C SER A 131 -42.81 0.20 10.55
N ASP A 132 -43.99 -0.40 10.58
CA ASP A 132 -44.21 -1.84 10.48
C ASP A 132 -43.40 -2.47 9.31
N ASN A 133 -43.14 -1.69 8.26
CA ASN A 133 -42.34 -2.04 7.08
C ASN A 133 -40.87 -2.41 7.39
N GLN A 134 -40.26 -1.84 8.44
CA GLN A 134 -38.86 -2.14 8.80
C GLN A 134 -38.74 -3.50 9.51
N VAL A 135 -39.76 -3.88 10.27
CA VAL A 135 -39.80 -5.18 10.95
C VAL A 135 -40.03 -6.29 9.93
N GLU A 136 -40.85 -6.03 8.90
CA GLU A 136 -41.08 -6.97 7.80
C GLU A 136 -39.84 -7.16 6.92
N CYS A 137 -39.09 -6.10 6.59
CA CYS A 137 -37.81 -6.21 5.88
C CYS A 137 -36.76 -7.01 6.66
N ILE A 138 -36.68 -6.84 7.98
CA ILE A 138 -35.73 -7.58 8.82
C ILE A 138 -36.14 -9.05 8.90
N ASN A 139 -37.43 -9.37 9.03
CA ASN A 139 -37.91 -10.76 9.02
C ASN A 139 -37.68 -11.45 7.67
N TYR A 140 -37.89 -10.75 6.55
CA TYR A 140 -37.62 -11.29 5.22
C TYR A 140 -36.12 -11.57 5.01
N LEU A 141 -35.25 -10.63 5.40
CA LEU A 141 -33.80 -10.86 5.33
C LEU A 141 -33.38 -12.05 6.18
N MET A 142 -33.92 -12.18 7.40
CA MET A 142 -33.59 -13.29 8.29
C MET A 142 -34.08 -14.64 7.73
N SER A 143 -35.24 -14.70 7.07
CA SER A 143 -35.71 -15.93 6.42
C SER A 143 -34.90 -16.32 5.18
N VAL A 144 -34.37 -15.35 4.42
CA VAL A 144 -33.52 -15.63 3.25
C VAL A 144 -32.19 -16.26 3.68
N PHE A 145 -31.58 -15.78 4.77
CA PHE A 145 -30.32 -16.34 5.26
C PHE A 145 -30.47 -17.74 5.88
N ASP A 146 -31.60 -18.04 6.53
CA ASP A 146 -31.84 -19.37 7.10
C ASP A 146 -32.12 -20.42 6.01
N GLU A 147 -32.70 -20.03 4.88
CA GLU A 147 -32.99 -20.95 3.76
C GLU A 147 -31.75 -21.24 2.90
N GLU A 148 -30.78 -20.31 2.85
CA GLU A 148 -29.48 -20.48 2.17
C GLU A 148 -28.49 -21.37 2.94
N LEU A 149 -28.65 -21.53 4.26
CA LEU A 149 -27.77 -22.37 5.09
C LEU A 149 -28.20 -23.85 5.18
N ILE A 150 -29.40 -24.20 4.69
CA ILE A 150 -29.95 -25.57 4.79
C ILE A 150 -29.79 -26.37 3.49
N ASN A 151 -29.59 -25.72 2.34
CA ASN A 151 -29.25 -26.39 1.08
C ASN A 151 -27.76 -26.22 0.78
N GLY A 152 -26.97 -27.14 1.33
CA GLY A 152 -25.55 -27.24 1.02
C GLY A 152 -25.32 -27.59 -0.45
N ASP A 153 -24.65 -26.69 -1.14
CA ASP A 153 -23.65 -27.00 -2.16
C ASP A 153 -22.69 -25.81 -2.21
N ASP A 154 -21.45 -26.07 -1.80
CA ASP A 154 -20.35 -25.11 -1.68
C ASP A 154 -19.78 -24.75 -3.07
N ASP A 155 -20.63 -24.27 -3.97
CA ASP A 155 -20.23 -23.79 -5.30
C ASP A 155 -20.51 -22.29 -5.40
N LEU A 156 -19.59 -21.51 -4.82
CA LEU A 156 -19.51 -20.06 -5.06
C LEU A 156 -18.91 -19.82 -6.45
N GLU A 157 -19.63 -20.27 -7.48
CA GLU A 157 -19.35 -19.97 -8.87
C GLU A 157 -19.73 -18.51 -9.14
N THR A 158 -18.83 -17.60 -8.77
CA THR A 158 -18.98 -16.19 -9.15
C THR A 158 -18.65 -16.05 -10.63
N SER A 159 -19.56 -15.45 -11.40
CA SER A 159 -19.52 -15.17 -12.85
C SER A 159 -18.33 -14.33 -13.37
N ILE A 160 -17.21 -14.28 -12.64
CA ILE A 160 -16.00 -13.56 -13.00
C ILE A 160 -15.14 -14.35 -14.00
N GLU A 161 -15.31 -15.67 -14.05
CA GLU A 161 -14.45 -16.57 -14.85
C GLU A 161 -14.72 -16.50 -16.36
N ASP A 162 -15.95 -16.11 -16.75
CA ASP A 162 -16.36 -15.91 -18.14
C ASP A 162 -15.68 -14.70 -18.83
N PHE A 163 -14.98 -13.86 -18.08
CA PHE A 163 -14.26 -12.70 -18.62
C PHE A 163 -12.76 -12.93 -18.83
N PHE A 164 -12.23 -14.10 -18.44
CA PHE A 164 -10.79 -14.39 -18.48
C PHE A 164 -10.39 -15.59 -19.37
N LEU A 165 -11.31 -16.13 -20.18
CA LEU A 165 -11.03 -17.15 -21.21
C LEU A 165 -11.31 -16.64 -22.63
#